data_AF-A0A1H9NL97-F1
#
_entry.id   AF-A0A1H9NL97-F1
#
_cell.length_a   1.000
_cell.length_b   1.000
_cell.length_c   1.000
_cell.angle_alpha   90.00
_cell.angle_beta   90.00
_cell.angle_gamma   90.00
#
_symmetry.space_group_name_H-M   'P 1'
#
loop_
_entity.id
_entity.type
_entity.pdbx_description
1 polymer ?
#
loop_
_entity_poly.entity_id
_entity_poly.type
_entity_poly.pdbx_seq_one_letter_code
_entity_poly.pdbx_strand_id
1 'polypeptide(L)'
;MADDRDDPILIRSRWGTNDYVFNFRNPVACVVFVGLGLLVFGLLYASNHRSTPQWEEGELRSAVKGATAELSEEAQFGPGIPGYGEVLQSRIAKHGPHSESPHSSEHDAGVVGALASPQPEHDYFGESVEEADYTVTADGTDTALCLTVTALANRYGYSSVSFSIRNGSCPAT
;
A
#
# COMPACT_ATOMS: atom_id res chain seq x y z
N MET A 1 -14.46 -59.98 -8.60
CA MET A 1 -14.22 -58.55 -8.89
C MET A 1 -15.12 -57.79 -7.94
N ALA A 2 -14.58 -57.34 -6.81
CA ALA A 2 -15.35 -56.49 -5.89
C ALA A 2 -15.40 -55.09 -6.51
N ASP A 3 -16.60 -54.53 -6.60
CA ASP A 3 -16.84 -53.21 -7.15
C ASP A 3 -16.34 -52.17 -6.14
N ASP A 4 -15.20 -51.51 -6.43
CA ASP A 4 -14.60 -50.45 -5.58
C ASP A 4 -15.52 -49.22 -5.38
N ARG A 5 -16.75 -49.26 -5.92
CA ARG A 5 -17.78 -48.21 -5.84
C ARG A 5 -18.63 -48.28 -4.57
N ASP A 6 -18.63 -49.39 -3.85
CA ASP A 6 -19.47 -49.58 -2.64
C ASP A 6 -18.77 -49.22 -1.32
N ASP A 7 -17.53 -48.74 -1.38
CA ASP A 7 -16.79 -48.37 -0.17
C ASP A 7 -17.36 -47.09 0.45
N PRO A 8 -17.73 -47.06 1.73
CA PRO A 8 -18.27 -45.85 2.35
C PRO A 8 -17.21 -44.74 2.41
N ILE A 9 -17.62 -43.51 2.10
CA ILE A 9 -16.77 -42.29 2.09
C ILE A 9 -16.27 -41.96 3.51
N LEU A 10 -17.05 -42.32 4.52
CA LEU A 10 -16.73 -42.15 5.94
C LEU A 10 -16.64 -43.52 6.60
N ILE A 11 -15.47 -43.84 7.15
CA ILE A 11 -15.25 -45.05 7.94
C ILE A 11 -15.17 -44.65 9.41
N ARG A 12 -15.84 -45.42 10.27
CA ARG A 12 -15.77 -45.25 11.71
C ARG A 12 -14.36 -45.60 12.23
N SER A 13 -13.72 -44.66 12.92
CA SER A 13 -12.45 -44.88 13.60
C SER A 13 -12.56 -46.06 14.57
N ARG A 14 -11.60 -46.99 14.52
CA ARG A 14 -11.48 -48.09 15.49
C ARG A 14 -10.65 -47.72 16.72
N TRP A 15 -10.15 -46.48 16.79
CA TRP A 15 -9.18 -46.03 17.80
C TRP A 15 -9.85 -45.34 19.00
N GLY A 16 -10.88 -45.99 19.56
CA GLY A 16 -11.49 -45.63 20.85
C GLY A 16 -12.40 -44.40 20.86
N THR A 17 -12.18 -43.40 20.01
CA THR A 17 -13.14 -42.33 19.75
C THR A 17 -14.03 -42.70 18.57
N ASN A 18 -15.34 -42.57 18.79
CA ASN A 18 -16.40 -42.93 17.86
C ASN A 18 -16.53 -41.95 16.68
N ASP A 19 -15.41 -41.49 16.14
CA ASP A 19 -15.36 -40.44 15.13
C ASP A 19 -15.30 -41.04 13.74
N TYR A 20 -15.95 -40.36 12.78
CA TYR A 20 -15.92 -40.73 11.37
C TYR A 20 -14.67 -40.14 10.72
N VAL A 21 -13.85 -41.00 10.12
CA VAL A 21 -12.62 -40.64 9.41
C VAL A 21 -12.83 -40.85 7.91
N PHE A 22 -12.25 -39.96 7.12
CA PHE A 22 -12.39 -39.99 5.66
C PHE A 22 -11.68 -41.21 5.07
N ASN A 23 -12.36 -41.96 4.20
CA ASN A 23 -11.79 -43.10 3.49
C ASN A 23 -11.11 -42.63 2.20
N PHE A 24 -9.78 -42.44 2.25
CA PHE A 24 -8.99 -42.07 1.07
C PHE A 24 -8.86 -43.17 0.00
N ARG A 25 -9.36 -44.38 0.26
CA ARG A 25 -9.38 -45.48 -0.73
C ARG A 25 -10.59 -45.44 -1.65
N ASN A 26 -11.64 -44.69 -1.29
CA ASN A 26 -12.75 -44.45 -2.21
C ASN A 26 -12.37 -43.36 -3.23
N PRO A 27 -12.44 -43.64 -4.55
CA PRO A 27 -12.05 -42.69 -5.58
C PRO A 27 -12.91 -41.42 -5.60
N VAL A 28 -14.20 -41.53 -5.27
CA VAL A 28 -15.13 -40.39 -5.17
C VAL A 28 -14.73 -39.47 -4.01
N ALA A 29 -14.37 -40.04 -2.87
CA ALA A 29 -13.89 -39.30 -1.71
C ALA A 29 -12.60 -38.51 -2.04
N CYS A 30 -11.68 -39.14 -2.76
CA CYS A 30 -10.45 -38.49 -3.23
C CYS A 30 -10.73 -37.32 -4.19
N VAL A 31 -11.61 -37.52 -5.18
CA VAL A 31 -12.01 -36.48 -6.14
C VAL A 31 -12.66 -35.28 -5.44
N VAL A 32 -13.55 -35.53 -4.46
CA VAL A 32 -14.19 -34.46 -3.68
C VAL A 32 -13.16 -33.68 -2.86
N PHE A 33 -12.21 -34.35 -2.22
CA PHE A 33 -11.20 -33.69 -1.39
C PHE A 33 -10.23 -32.85 -2.24
N VAL A 34 -9.79 -33.38 -3.37
CA VAL A 34 -8.93 -32.65 -4.33
C VAL A 34 -9.69 -31.46 -4.92
N GLY A 35 -10.96 -31.65 -5.31
CA GLY A 35 -11.80 -30.58 -5.84
C GLY A 35 -12.04 -29.46 -4.83
N LEU A 36 -12.34 -29.81 -3.58
CA LEU A 36 -12.52 -28.84 -2.49
C LEU A 36 -11.22 -28.07 -2.23
N GLY A 37 -10.08 -28.77 -2.20
CA GLY A 37 -8.77 -28.16 -2.05
C GLY A 37 -8.50 -27.15 -3.15
N LEU A 38 -8.66 -27.53 -4.42
CA LEU A 38 -8.46 -26.64 -5.57
C LEU A 38 -9.41 -25.43 -5.54
N LEU A 39 -10.66 -25.62 -5.10
CA LEU A 39 -11.61 -24.52 -4.98
C LEU A 39 -11.17 -23.53 -3.90
N VAL A 40 -10.74 -24.00 -2.73
CA VAL A 40 -10.22 -23.14 -1.65
C VAL A 40 -8.95 -22.41 -2.10
N PHE A 41 -7.98 -23.12 -2.70
CA PHE A 41 -6.78 -22.50 -3.23
C PHE A 41 -7.08 -21.51 -4.35
N GLY A 42 -8.03 -21.82 -5.24
CA GLY A 42 -8.48 -20.93 -6.31
C GLY A 42 -9.14 -19.67 -5.78
N LEU A 43 -9.98 -19.77 -4.74
CA LEU A 43 -10.59 -18.61 -4.07
C LEU A 43 -9.55 -17.76 -3.35
N LEU A 44 -8.59 -18.38 -2.65
CA LEU A 44 -7.50 -17.66 -2.01
C LEU A 44 -6.62 -16.94 -3.03
N TYR A 45 -6.28 -17.60 -4.13
CA TYR A 45 -5.52 -17.02 -5.23
C TYR A 45 -6.25 -15.84 -5.87
N ALA A 46 -7.54 -16.01 -6.20
CA ALA A 46 -8.37 -14.95 -6.76
C ALA A 46 -8.54 -13.76 -5.79
N SER A 47 -8.63 -14.01 -4.48
CA SER A 47 -8.72 -12.94 -3.48
C SER A 47 -7.40 -12.16 -3.31
N ASN A 48 -6.25 -12.82 -3.50
CA ASN A 48 -4.94 -12.18 -3.42
C ASN A 48 -4.55 -11.44 -4.71
N HIS A 49 -5.21 -11.72 -5.83
CA HIS A 49 -5.09 -10.95 -7.07
C HIS A 49 -6.13 -9.82 -7.12
N ARG A 50 -6.29 -9.07 -6.02
CA ARG A 50 -6.94 -7.76 -6.13
C ARG A 50 -6.02 -6.89 -6.97
N SER A 51 -6.56 -6.36 -8.06
CA SER A 51 -5.92 -5.37 -8.91
C SER A 51 -5.32 -4.29 -8.02
N THR A 52 -4.00 -4.13 -8.08
CA THR A 52 -3.34 -2.97 -7.49
C THR A 52 -4.05 -1.72 -8.00
N PRO A 53 -4.32 -0.74 -7.12
CA PRO A 53 -4.85 0.56 -7.54
C PRO A 53 -4.14 1.06 -8.78
N GLN A 54 -4.85 1.18 -9.90
CA GLN A 54 -4.27 1.76 -11.10
C GLN A 54 -4.50 3.26 -11.01
N TRP A 55 -3.42 4.02 -10.82
CA TRP A 55 -3.49 5.47 -10.82
C TRP A 55 -3.55 6.00 -12.24
N GLU A 56 -4.48 6.91 -12.49
CA GLU A 56 -4.41 7.74 -13.70
C GLU A 56 -3.51 8.97 -13.45
N GLU A 57 -2.87 9.48 -14.51
CA GLU A 57 -2.00 10.68 -14.41
C GLU A 57 -2.73 11.87 -13.75
N GLY A 58 -3.98 12.09 -14.17
CA GLY A 58 -4.82 13.18 -13.65
C GLY A 58 -5.13 13.02 -12.17
N GLU A 59 -5.33 11.78 -11.72
CA GLU A 59 -5.62 11.45 -10.33
C GLU A 59 -4.39 11.65 -9.45
N LEU A 60 -3.22 11.18 -9.87
CA LEU A 60 -1.97 11.39 -9.14
C LEU A 60 -1.68 12.89 -8.97
N ARG A 61 -1.83 13.66 -10.05
CA ARG A 61 -1.63 15.12 -10.01
C ARG A 61 -2.63 15.81 -9.09
N SER A 62 -3.89 15.40 -9.13
CA SER A 62 -4.94 15.94 -8.25
C SER A 62 -4.67 15.60 -6.78
N ALA A 63 -4.26 14.37 -6.50
CA ALA A 63 -3.97 13.90 -5.15
C ALA A 63 -2.75 14.60 -4.55
N VAL A 64 -1.66 14.73 -5.30
CA VAL A 64 -0.48 15.51 -4.88
C VAL A 64 -0.85 16.96 -4.62
N LYS A 65 -1.68 17.58 -5.47
CA LYS A 65 -2.16 18.95 -5.24
C LYS A 65 -3.02 19.06 -3.98
N GLY A 66 -3.90 18.11 -3.71
CA GLY A 66 -4.70 18.07 -2.48
C GLY A 66 -3.84 17.89 -1.23
N ALA A 67 -2.89 16.95 -1.27
CA ALA A 67 -1.98 16.66 -0.17
C ALA A 67 -1.07 17.85 0.16
N THR A 68 -0.50 18.51 -0.85
CA THR A 68 0.35 19.69 -0.67
C THR A 68 -0.42 20.90 -0.14
N ALA A 69 -1.68 21.10 -0.57
CA ALA A 69 -2.53 22.13 -0.01
C ALA A 69 -2.79 21.90 1.48
N GLU A 70 -3.17 20.67 1.86
CA GLU A 70 -3.40 20.29 3.26
C GLU A 70 -2.13 20.43 4.12
N LEU A 71 -0.99 19.94 3.64
CA LEU A 71 0.29 20.07 4.35
C LEU A 71 0.79 21.51 4.45
N SER A 72 0.43 22.39 3.51
CA SER A 72 0.80 23.80 3.58
C SER A 72 0.03 24.56 4.65
N GLU A 73 -1.20 24.11 4.96
CA GLU A 73 -2.00 24.61 6.07
C GLU A 73 -1.52 24.01 7.41
N GLU A 74 -1.15 22.73 7.41
CA GLU A 74 -0.57 22.01 8.55
C GLU A 74 0.94 22.26 8.68
N ALA A 75 1.35 23.50 8.98
CA ALA A 75 2.75 23.91 9.19
C ALA A 75 3.44 23.24 10.41
N GLN A 76 2.91 22.14 10.93
CA GLN A 76 3.54 21.33 11.97
C GLN A 76 4.59 20.36 11.40
N PHE A 77 4.50 20.02 10.11
CA PHE A 77 5.37 19.03 9.47
C PHE A 77 6.20 19.66 8.35
N GLY A 78 7.50 19.41 8.35
CA GLY A 78 8.42 19.91 7.33
C GLY A 78 9.50 18.89 6.96
N PRO A 79 10.26 19.17 5.88
CA PRO A 79 11.14 18.20 5.25
C PRO A 79 12.32 17.73 6.11
N GLY A 80 12.73 18.50 7.13
CA GLY A 80 13.79 18.13 8.06
C GLY A 80 13.36 17.14 9.14
N ILE A 81 12.07 16.80 9.23
CA ILE A 81 11.62 15.75 10.16
C ILE A 81 11.94 14.36 9.57
N PRO A 82 12.54 13.43 10.34
CA PRO A 82 12.65 12.03 9.95
C PRO A 82 11.27 11.44 9.62
N GLY A 83 11.15 10.76 8.48
CA GLY A 83 9.86 10.18 8.05
C GLY A 83 8.90 11.15 7.37
N TYR A 84 9.31 12.38 7.03
CA TYR A 84 8.45 13.30 6.28
C TYR A 84 7.96 12.72 4.95
N GLY A 85 8.77 11.89 4.28
CA GLY A 85 8.37 11.16 3.08
C GLY A 85 7.15 10.25 3.30
N GLU A 86 7.04 9.62 4.47
CA GLU A 86 5.91 8.75 4.84
C GLU A 86 4.66 9.59 5.12
N VAL A 87 4.81 10.74 5.77
CA VAL A 87 3.71 11.71 5.98
C VAL A 87 3.19 12.22 4.64
N LEU A 88 4.10 12.58 3.73
CA LEU A 88 3.75 13.02 2.38
C LEU A 88 3.01 11.90 1.61
N GLN A 89 3.51 10.67 1.66
CA GLN A 89 2.90 9.52 1.01
C GLN A 89 1.49 9.22 1.56
N SER A 90 1.32 9.22 2.88
CA SER A 90 0.01 9.04 3.54
C SER A 90 -0.98 10.12 3.11
N ARG A 91 -0.54 11.40 3.07
CA ARG A 91 -1.41 12.50 2.61
C ARG A 91 -1.78 12.36 1.14
N ILE A 92 -0.88 11.93 0.27
CA ILE A 92 -1.20 11.68 -1.14
C ILE A 92 -2.19 10.52 -1.28
N ALA A 93 -1.97 9.42 -0.55
CA ALA A 93 -2.87 8.26 -0.53
C ALA A 93 -4.29 8.64 -0.10
N LYS A 94 -4.43 9.53 0.89
CA LYS A 94 -5.72 10.06 1.36
C LYS A 94 -6.52 10.80 0.28
N HIS A 95 -5.86 11.39 -0.71
CA HIS A 95 -6.52 12.06 -1.83
C HIS A 95 -6.61 11.18 -3.09
N GLY A 96 -6.22 9.91 -3.00
CA GLY A 96 -6.23 8.95 -4.09
C GLY A 96 -7.59 8.28 -4.37
N PRO A 97 -7.67 7.47 -5.44
CA PRO A 97 -8.91 6.84 -5.93
C PRO A 97 -9.55 5.84 -4.95
N HIS A 98 -8.84 5.40 -3.92
CA HIS A 98 -9.36 4.47 -2.90
C HIS A 98 -9.47 5.06 -1.49
N SER A 99 -9.41 6.38 -1.36
CA SER A 99 -9.57 7.11 -0.10
C SER A 99 -10.85 6.75 0.67
N GLU A 100 -11.91 6.32 -0.01
CA GLU A 100 -13.18 5.91 0.60
C GLU A 100 -13.23 4.42 1.01
N SER A 101 -12.23 3.61 0.67
CA SER A 101 -12.23 2.17 0.98
C SER A 101 -11.78 1.91 2.42
N PRO A 102 -12.64 1.39 3.32
CA PRO A 102 -12.33 1.16 4.74
C PRO A 102 -11.25 0.09 5.01
N HIS A 103 -10.75 -0.56 3.95
CA HIS A 103 -9.77 -1.64 3.99
C HIS A 103 -8.51 -1.33 3.19
N SER A 104 -8.37 -0.11 2.65
CA SER A 104 -7.12 0.32 2.04
C SER A 104 -6.14 0.62 3.19
N SER A 105 -5.11 -0.21 3.32
CA SER A 105 -4.00 0.16 4.18
C SER A 105 -3.30 1.35 3.52
N GLU A 106 -2.89 2.37 4.29
CA GLU A 106 -2.13 3.52 3.75
C GLU A 106 -0.85 3.10 3.00
N HIS A 107 -0.42 1.84 3.17
CA HIS A 107 0.75 1.23 2.55
C HIS A 107 0.45 0.55 1.20
N ASP A 108 -0.83 0.32 0.86
CA ASP A 108 -1.28 -0.29 -0.41
C ASP A 108 -1.67 0.75 -1.47
N ALA A 109 -1.43 2.04 -1.21
CA ALA A 109 -1.82 3.10 -2.12
C ALA A 109 -1.05 3.07 -3.44
N GLY A 110 0.02 2.26 -3.59
CA GLY A 110 0.81 2.17 -4.81
C GLY A 110 1.53 3.47 -5.19
N VAL A 111 1.63 4.45 -4.29
CA VAL A 111 2.36 5.71 -4.50
C VAL A 111 3.72 5.60 -3.83
N VAL A 112 4.79 5.98 -4.51
CA VAL A 112 6.15 6.02 -3.97
C VAL A 112 6.68 7.46 -4.01
N GLY A 113 7.01 8.01 -2.85
CA GLY A 113 7.70 9.29 -2.70
C GLY A 113 9.19 9.06 -2.39
N ALA A 114 10.05 9.16 -3.39
CA ALA A 114 11.49 9.02 -3.20
C ALA A 114 12.14 10.38 -2.98
N LEU A 115 12.92 10.52 -1.92
CA LEU A 115 13.73 11.71 -1.69
C LEU A 115 14.81 11.81 -2.78
N ALA A 116 14.86 12.93 -3.49
CA ALA A 116 15.76 13.18 -4.62
C ALA A 116 16.89 14.17 -4.28
N SER A 117 16.90 14.69 -3.05
CA SER A 117 17.88 15.64 -2.51
C SER A 117 18.39 15.17 -1.15
N PRO A 118 19.49 15.70 -0.62
CA PRO A 118 19.90 15.44 0.76
C PRO A 118 18.80 15.84 1.73
N GLN A 119 18.55 15.02 2.75
CA GLN A 119 17.59 15.38 3.79
C GLN A 119 18.10 16.63 4.53
N PRO A 120 17.30 17.72 4.61
CA PRO A 120 17.73 18.92 5.31
C PRO A 120 17.88 18.62 6.80
N GLU A 121 18.96 19.13 7.41
CA GLU A 121 19.13 19.07 8.86
C GLU A 121 18.29 20.16 9.52
N HIS A 122 17.44 19.76 10.46
CA HIS A 122 16.63 20.72 11.21
C HIS A 122 17.51 21.50 12.21
N ASP A 123 17.64 22.81 12.02
CA ASP A 123 18.31 23.68 12.98
C ASP A 123 17.37 24.02 14.15
N TYR A 124 17.50 23.25 15.24
CA TYR A 124 16.72 23.44 16.47
C TYR A 124 16.98 24.78 17.19
N PHE A 125 18.04 25.51 16.83
CA PHE A 125 18.49 26.68 17.57
C PHE A 125 18.31 28.01 16.81
N GLY A 126 18.10 27.95 15.49
CA GLY A 126 18.02 29.10 14.60
C GLY A 126 16.72 29.19 13.81
N GLU A 127 16.60 30.28 13.04
CA GLU A 127 15.68 30.34 11.91
C GLU A 127 16.44 29.86 10.68
N SER A 128 15.95 28.81 10.04
CA SER A 128 16.59 28.23 8.85
C SER A 128 15.57 27.95 7.76
N VAL A 129 16.05 27.95 6.52
CA VAL A 129 15.24 27.55 5.36
C VAL A 129 15.64 26.13 5.03
N GLU A 130 14.67 25.23 5.12
CA GLU A 130 14.84 23.84 4.74
C GLU A 130 14.22 23.60 3.38
N GLU A 131 14.95 22.94 2.50
CA GLU A 131 14.49 22.60 1.17
C GLU A 131 14.76 21.13 0.90
N ALA A 132 13.76 20.43 0.36
CA ALA A 132 13.88 19.05 -0.07
C ALA A 132 13.05 18.78 -1.32
N ASP A 133 13.67 18.11 -2.27
CA ASP A 133 13.04 17.59 -3.48
C ASP A 133 12.62 16.12 -3.30
N TYR A 134 11.38 15.83 -3.68
CA TYR A 134 10.77 14.50 -3.69
C TYR A 134 10.29 14.16 -5.09
N THR A 135 10.64 12.98 -5.58
CA THR A 135 10.05 12.41 -6.79
C THR A 135 8.89 11.51 -6.39
N VAL A 136 7.68 11.89 -6.81
CA VAL A 136 6.45 11.13 -6.58
C VAL A 136 6.11 10.35 -7.84
N THR A 137 5.91 9.04 -7.69
CA THR A 137 5.50 8.10 -8.73
C THR A 137 4.35 7.25 -8.20
N ALA A 138 3.56 6.65 -9.09
CA ALA A 138 2.47 5.76 -8.68
C ALA A 138 2.30 4.58 -9.62
N ASP A 139 1.86 3.45 -9.07
CA ASP A 139 1.57 2.24 -9.80
C ASP A 139 0.41 2.46 -10.78
N GLY A 140 0.57 1.93 -11.99
CA GLY A 140 -0.41 2.10 -13.07
C GLY A 140 -0.19 3.34 -13.95
N THR A 141 0.78 4.21 -13.63
CA THR A 141 1.16 5.33 -14.49
C THR A 141 2.69 5.50 -14.59
N ASP A 142 3.17 5.87 -15.78
CA ASP A 142 4.56 6.28 -15.98
C ASP A 142 4.81 7.75 -15.58
N THR A 143 3.83 8.38 -14.92
CA THR A 143 3.91 9.78 -14.49
C THR A 143 4.82 9.90 -13.28
N ALA A 144 5.85 10.74 -13.42
CA ALA A 144 6.64 11.23 -12.30
C ALA A 144 6.35 12.72 -12.06
N LEU A 145 6.25 13.10 -10.79
CA LEU A 145 6.10 14.50 -10.36
C LEU A 145 7.26 14.86 -9.44
N CYS A 146 7.92 15.97 -9.74
CA CYS A 146 8.94 16.54 -8.88
C CYS A 146 8.30 17.55 -7.94
N LEU A 147 8.38 17.28 -6.65
CA LEU A 147 7.87 18.12 -5.59
C LEU A 147 9.04 18.76 -4.84
N THR A 148 9.19 20.07 -4.93
CA THR A 148 10.12 20.82 -4.09
C THR A 148 9.34 21.35 -2.89
N VAL A 149 9.77 20.97 -1.70
CA VAL A 149 9.22 21.39 -0.41
C VAL A 149 10.18 22.38 0.21
N THR A 150 9.71 23.60 0.45
CA THR A 150 10.47 24.65 1.12
C THR A 150 9.76 25.05 2.39
N ALA A 151 10.42 24.89 3.53
CA ALA A 151 9.89 25.20 4.85
C ALA A 151 10.75 26.23 5.59
N LEU A 152 10.09 27.14 6.31
CA LEU A 152 10.75 28.11 7.17
C LEU A 152 10.72 27.59 8.61
N ALA A 153 11.83 26.99 9.05
CA ALA A 153 11.99 26.47 10.40
C ALA A 153 12.31 27.59 11.40
N ASN A 154 11.80 27.43 12.62
CA ASN A 154 12.08 28.25 13.79
C ASN A 154 12.21 27.35 15.03
N ARG A 155 12.53 27.95 16.18
CA ARG A 155 12.72 27.23 17.46
C ARG A 155 11.52 26.36 17.89
N TYR A 156 10.31 26.63 17.42
CA TYR A 156 9.09 25.95 17.82
C TYR A 156 8.53 24.99 16.74
N GLY A 157 9.21 24.84 15.59
CA GLY A 157 8.77 24.03 14.46
C GLY A 157 8.85 24.80 13.15
N TYR A 158 7.84 24.66 12.28
CA TYR A 158 7.79 25.37 11.01
C TYR A 158 6.80 26.53 11.08
N SER A 159 7.22 27.69 10.59
CA SER A 159 6.39 28.89 10.46
C SER A 159 5.56 28.89 9.17
N SER A 160 6.10 28.29 8.12
CA SER A 160 5.40 28.06 6.87
C SER A 160 6.04 26.90 6.12
N VAL A 161 5.21 26.23 5.32
CA VAL A 161 5.64 25.17 4.39
C VAL A 161 5.02 25.49 3.04
N SER A 162 5.84 25.51 2.01
CA SER A 162 5.44 25.83 0.64
C SER A 162 5.90 24.74 -0.30
N PHE A 163 5.12 24.54 -1.36
CA PHE A 163 5.32 23.45 -2.30
C PHE A 163 5.38 24.00 -3.71
N SER A 164 6.31 23.50 -4.52
CA SER A 164 6.29 23.68 -5.96
C SER A 164 6.26 22.32 -6.65
N ILE A 165 5.36 22.17 -7.62
CA ILE A 165 5.14 20.91 -8.34
C ILE A 165 5.57 21.11 -9.79
N ARG A 166 6.43 20.22 -10.28
CA ARG A 166 6.88 20.16 -11.67
C ARG A 166 6.62 18.76 -12.23
N ASN A 167 6.32 18.69 -13.53
CA ASN A 167 6.19 17.42 -14.22
C ASN A 167 7.59 16.82 -14.47
N GLY A 168 7.70 15.49 -14.34
CA GLY A 168 8.96 14.75 -14.47
C GLY A 168 9.63 14.48 -13.13
N SER A 169 10.66 13.64 -13.14
CA SER A 169 11.47 13.34 -11.95
C SER A 169 12.33 14.54 -11.55
N CYS A 170 12.65 14.65 -10.26
CA CYS A 170 13.56 15.69 -9.80
C CYS A 170 14.98 15.45 -10.34
N PRO A 171 15.75 16.52 -10.63
CA PRO A 171 17.15 16.38 -10.98
C PRO A 171 17.89 15.77 -9.78
N ALA A 172 18.66 14.71 -10.00
CA ALA A 172 19.56 14.19 -8.98
C ALA A 172 20.61 15.28 -8.67
N THR A 173 20.62 15.76 -7.43
CA THR A 173 21.56 16.78 -6.94
C THR A 173 22.71 16.15 -6.19
#